data_AF-A0A519QMF3-F1
#
_entry.id   AF-A0A519QMF3-F1
#
_cell.length_a   1.000
_cell.length_b   1.000
_cell.length_c   1.000
_cell.angle_alpha   90.00
_cell.angle_beta   90.00
_cell.angle_gamma   90.00
#
_symmetry.space_group_name_H-M   'P 1'
#
loop_
_entity.id
_entity.type
_entity.pdbx_description
1 polymer ?
#
loop_
_entity_poly.entity_id
_entity_poly.type
_entity_poly.pdbx_seq_one_letter_code
_entity_poly.pdbx_strand_id
1 'polypeptide(L)'
;LFKKYPADFEPGSNFNYSNSGYSILGYIIEKVTKKQYEQVVRERILQPLNMTNSGFDFTHLNSQGKAKGYFATADHKLIPAPIVDSTIAYAAGSLYSTVNDLYKWERAIYTNKIVSAESWKAIFTPLKRKYGYGWTIDSTHGRLTTAHSGGIEGFTSYLLRFPQEELVVILMDNTSGTNLTKISRSLAAIVLKEPYEMPGPKKEIKVPDAILKQYVGQYRIAPSFSIEIIVRDNRIFAKATNQEEFEIFAEKENRFFLKINDATIEFVNDATGNVTELILSQNGRQAKGKKLK
;
A
#
# COMPACT_ATOMS: atom_id res chain seq x y z
N LEU A 1 -6.74 -22.14 -17.52
CA LEU A 1 -6.24 -20.76 -17.61
C LEU A 1 -4.71 -20.69 -17.67
N PHE A 2 -3.96 -21.26 -16.71
CA PHE A 2 -2.50 -21.01 -16.60
C PHE A 2 -1.55 -22.16 -17.01
N LYS A 3 -2.08 -23.34 -17.37
CA LYS A 3 -1.28 -24.58 -17.62
C LYS A 3 -0.13 -24.43 -18.63
N LYS A 4 -0.22 -23.48 -19.58
CA LYS A 4 0.75 -23.29 -20.66
C LYS A 4 1.93 -22.40 -20.29
N TYR A 5 1.89 -21.71 -19.15
CA TYR A 5 2.95 -20.80 -18.72
C TYR A 5 3.90 -21.53 -17.77
N PRO A 6 5.22 -21.40 -17.93
CA PRO A 6 6.18 -21.95 -16.99
C PRO A 6 6.05 -21.25 -15.63
N ALA A 7 6.43 -21.95 -14.56
CA ALA A 7 6.57 -21.32 -13.26
C ALA A 7 7.82 -20.41 -13.24
N ASP A 8 7.71 -19.25 -12.61
CA ASP A 8 8.85 -18.31 -12.47
C ASP A 8 10.00 -18.91 -11.64
N PHE A 9 9.68 -19.84 -10.74
CA PHE A 9 10.62 -20.55 -9.86
C PHE A 9 9.97 -21.83 -9.33
N GLU A 10 10.78 -22.73 -8.75
CA GLU A 10 10.30 -23.96 -8.12
C GLU A 10 9.30 -23.64 -6.98
N PRO A 11 8.14 -24.31 -6.91
CA PRO A 11 7.15 -24.05 -5.86
C PRO A 11 7.74 -24.11 -4.46
N GLY A 12 7.49 -23.06 -3.67
CA GLY A 12 8.01 -22.96 -2.31
C GLY A 12 9.47 -22.50 -2.21
N SER A 13 10.25 -22.39 -3.29
CA SER A 13 11.64 -21.90 -3.24
C SER A 13 11.75 -20.38 -3.05
N ASN A 14 10.77 -19.62 -3.56
CA ASN A 14 10.75 -18.16 -3.47
C ASN A 14 9.31 -17.63 -3.25
N PHE A 15 9.17 -16.32 -3.13
CA PHE A 15 7.89 -15.63 -2.99
C PHE A 15 7.71 -14.59 -4.11
N ASN A 16 6.57 -14.66 -4.79
CA ASN A 16 6.06 -13.64 -5.69
C ASN A 16 4.54 -13.55 -5.50
N TYR A 17 4.01 -12.35 -5.25
CA TYR A 17 2.58 -12.18 -5.06
C TYR A 17 1.84 -12.46 -6.37
N SER A 18 0.75 -13.24 -6.33
CA SER A 18 0.07 -13.70 -7.54
C SER A 18 -1.45 -13.68 -7.39
N ASN A 19 -2.09 -12.70 -8.02
CA ASN A 19 -3.56 -12.67 -8.16
C ASN A 19 -4.08 -13.93 -8.88
N SER A 20 -3.38 -14.39 -9.91
CA SER A 20 -3.70 -15.65 -10.60
C SER A 20 -3.72 -16.85 -9.65
N GLY A 21 -2.84 -16.88 -8.64
CA GLY A 21 -2.85 -17.87 -7.57
C GLY A 21 -4.15 -17.85 -6.76
N TYR A 22 -4.62 -16.66 -6.36
CA TYR A 22 -5.91 -16.51 -5.67
C TYR A 22 -7.10 -16.87 -6.56
N SER A 23 -7.07 -16.57 -7.86
CA SER A 23 -8.09 -17.02 -8.80
C SER A 23 -8.16 -18.55 -8.88
N ILE A 24 -7.01 -19.25 -8.86
CA ILE A 24 -6.97 -20.72 -8.80
C ILE A 24 -7.57 -21.23 -7.49
N LEU A 25 -7.28 -20.59 -6.35
CA LEU A 25 -7.90 -20.94 -5.07
C LEU A 25 -9.43 -20.83 -5.12
N GLY A 26 -9.97 -19.80 -5.77
CA GLY A 26 -11.40 -19.68 -6.06
C GLY A 26 -11.95 -20.89 -6.81
N TYR A 27 -11.30 -21.30 -7.91
CA TYR A 27 -11.70 -22.51 -8.65
C TYR A 27 -11.58 -23.81 -7.84
N ILE A 28 -10.57 -23.93 -6.97
CA ILE A 28 -10.45 -25.09 -6.07
C ILE A 28 -11.65 -25.14 -5.13
N ILE A 29 -12.04 -24.00 -4.55
CA ILE A 29 -13.24 -23.88 -3.71
C ILE A 29 -14.47 -24.36 -4.49
N GLU A 30 -14.65 -23.92 -5.74
CA GLU A 30 -15.78 -24.37 -6.56
C GLU A 30 -15.76 -25.88 -6.84
N LYS A 31 -14.58 -26.43 -7.16
CA LYS A 31 -14.44 -27.86 -7.46
C LYS A 31 -14.72 -28.75 -6.25
N VAL A 32 -14.32 -28.31 -5.06
CA VAL A 32 -14.53 -29.05 -3.80
C VAL A 32 -15.97 -28.91 -3.33
N THR A 33 -16.53 -27.69 -3.37
CA THR A 33 -17.86 -27.41 -2.81
C THR A 33 -19.02 -27.66 -3.79
N LYS A 34 -18.72 -27.75 -5.11
CA LYS A 34 -19.70 -27.79 -6.20
C LYS A 34 -20.62 -26.56 -6.27
N LYS A 35 -20.22 -25.44 -5.67
CA LYS A 35 -20.92 -24.15 -5.68
C LYS A 35 -20.03 -23.08 -6.29
N GLN A 36 -20.61 -22.00 -6.80
CA GLN A 36 -19.84 -20.84 -7.26
C GLN A 36 -19.09 -20.19 -6.10
N TYR A 37 -17.89 -19.68 -6.33
CA TYR A 37 -17.05 -19.10 -5.29
C TYR A 37 -17.76 -18.00 -4.51
N GLU A 38 -18.41 -17.07 -5.23
CA GLU A 38 -19.14 -15.95 -4.63
C GLU A 38 -20.27 -16.43 -3.71
N GLN A 39 -20.96 -17.51 -4.09
CA GLN A 39 -22.00 -18.14 -3.27
C GLN A 39 -21.38 -18.74 -2.00
N VAL A 40 -20.26 -19.44 -2.11
CA VAL A 40 -19.57 -20.03 -0.95
C VAL A 40 -19.15 -18.95 0.05
N VAL A 41 -18.59 -17.84 -0.43
CA VAL A 41 -18.20 -16.70 0.44
C VAL A 41 -19.42 -16.09 1.13
N ARG A 42 -20.52 -15.89 0.39
CA ARG A 42 -21.78 -15.38 0.97
C ARG A 42 -22.30 -16.29 2.08
N GLU A 43 -22.41 -17.59 1.82
CA GLU A 43 -22.97 -18.57 2.76
C GLU A 43 -22.07 -18.86 3.97
N ARG A 44 -20.75 -18.94 3.76
CA ARG A 44 -19.81 -19.37 4.81
C ARG A 44 -19.19 -18.23 5.60
N ILE A 45 -19.19 -17.02 5.06
CA ILE A 45 -18.53 -15.86 5.67
C ILE A 45 -19.50 -14.71 5.88
N LEU A 46 -20.09 -14.16 4.82
CA LEU A 46 -20.82 -12.90 4.92
C LEU A 46 -22.12 -13.03 5.72
N GLN A 47 -22.92 -14.08 5.46
CA GLN A 47 -24.17 -14.33 6.17
C GLN A 47 -23.94 -14.67 7.66
N PRO A 48 -23.03 -15.61 8.04
CA PRO A 48 -22.76 -15.91 9.45
C PRO A 48 -22.24 -14.72 10.26
N LEU A 49 -21.62 -13.74 9.61
CA LEU A 49 -21.09 -12.53 10.24
C LEU A 49 -22.00 -11.30 10.11
N ASN A 50 -23.17 -11.47 9.50
CA ASN A 50 -24.11 -10.37 9.24
C ASN A 50 -23.47 -9.19 8.49
N MET A 51 -22.63 -9.49 7.50
CA MET A 51 -21.98 -8.50 6.62
C MET A 51 -22.89 -8.16 5.43
N THR A 52 -24.01 -7.49 5.71
CA THR A 52 -25.10 -7.24 4.74
C THR A 52 -24.78 -6.19 3.68
N ASN A 53 -23.71 -5.41 3.86
CA ASN A 53 -23.22 -4.41 2.92
C ASN A 53 -21.93 -4.88 2.22
N SER A 54 -21.73 -6.19 2.15
CA SER A 54 -20.58 -6.82 1.50
C SER A 54 -21.04 -7.84 0.48
N GLY A 55 -20.30 -7.95 -0.62
CA GLY A 55 -20.64 -8.91 -1.66
C GLY A 55 -19.87 -8.72 -2.94
N PHE A 56 -20.43 -9.28 -4.00
CA PHE A 56 -19.91 -9.29 -5.35
C PHE A 56 -20.94 -8.67 -6.30
N ASP A 57 -20.52 -8.45 -7.55
CA ASP A 57 -21.27 -7.70 -8.56
C ASP A 57 -21.51 -6.24 -8.15
N PHE A 58 -20.41 -5.48 -8.08
CA PHE A 58 -20.47 -4.05 -7.77
C PHE A 58 -21.21 -3.26 -8.85
N THR A 59 -21.18 -3.71 -10.10
CA THR A 59 -21.88 -3.08 -11.23
C THR A 59 -23.37 -2.95 -10.94
N HIS A 60 -24.03 -4.04 -10.58
CA HIS A 60 -25.48 -4.06 -10.34
C HIS A 60 -25.89 -3.79 -8.88
N LEU A 61 -24.93 -3.46 -7.99
CA LEU A 61 -25.26 -3.05 -6.62
C LEU A 61 -26.19 -1.83 -6.63
N ASN A 62 -27.39 -2.02 -6.09
CA ASN A 62 -28.38 -0.96 -5.86
C ASN A 62 -28.34 -0.53 -4.38
N SER A 63 -27.56 0.51 -4.07
CA SER A 63 -27.44 1.06 -2.72
C SER A 63 -27.17 2.56 -2.78
N GLN A 64 -27.82 3.33 -1.91
CA GLN A 64 -27.52 4.75 -1.74
C GLN A 64 -26.11 5.00 -1.22
N GLY A 65 -25.53 4.05 -0.49
CA GLY A 65 -24.16 4.11 0.03
C GLY A 65 -23.08 3.68 -0.96
N LYS A 66 -23.43 3.42 -2.22
CA LYS A 66 -22.48 2.99 -3.25
C LYS A 66 -21.56 4.14 -3.66
N ALA A 67 -20.27 3.99 -3.37
CA ALA A 67 -19.25 4.96 -3.77
C ALA A 67 -19.03 4.95 -5.30
N LYS A 68 -18.65 6.11 -5.85
CA LYS A 68 -18.13 6.23 -7.22
C LYS A 68 -16.61 6.29 -7.16
N GLY A 69 -15.93 5.50 -8.00
CA GLY A 69 -14.47 5.47 -8.05
C GLY A 69 -13.93 6.56 -8.98
N TYR A 70 -12.75 7.08 -8.66
CA TYR A 70 -12.08 8.12 -9.41
C TYR A 70 -10.58 7.85 -9.53
N PHE A 71 -9.99 8.24 -10.65
CA PHE A 71 -8.55 8.46 -10.74
C PHE A 71 -8.25 9.92 -10.37
N ALA A 72 -7.35 10.12 -9.42
CA ALA A 72 -6.80 11.43 -9.11
C ALA A 72 -5.60 11.75 -10.03
N THR A 73 -5.64 12.90 -10.69
CA THR A 73 -4.51 13.43 -11.48
C THR A 73 -3.52 14.20 -10.61
N ALA A 74 -2.33 14.49 -11.14
CA ALA A 74 -1.30 15.27 -10.43
C ALA A 74 -1.75 16.70 -10.06
N ASP A 75 -2.71 17.28 -10.79
CA ASP A 75 -3.35 18.57 -10.48
C ASP A 75 -4.64 18.43 -9.64
N HIS A 76 -4.80 17.29 -8.95
CA HIS A 76 -5.91 16.99 -8.05
C HIS A 76 -7.31 16.97 -8.69
N LYS A 77 -7.40 16.81 -10.02
CA LYS A 77 -8.68 16.58 -10.69
C LYS A 77 -9.11 15.12 -10.51
N LEU A 78 -10.41 14.92 -10.35
CA LEU A 78 -11.01 13.60 -10.22
C LEU A 78 -11.65 13.19 -11.54
N ILE A 79 -11.15 12.11 -12.14
CA ILE A 79 -11.69 11.53 -13.36
C ILE A 79 -12.45 10.25 -12.97
N PRO A 80 -13.74 10.10 -13.31
CA PRO A 80 -14.48 8.87 -12.99
C PRO A 80 -13.76 7.62 -13.52
N ALA A 81 -13.57 6.64 -12.63
CA ALA A 81 -12.95 5.36 -12.98
C ALA A 81 -14.01 4.38 -13.53
N PRO A 82 -13.64 3.49 -14.46
CA PRO A 82 -14.54 2.43 -14.91
C PRO A 82 -14.80 1.44 -13.77
N ILE A 83 -16.00 0.85 -13.75
CA ILE A 83 -16.31 -0.27 -12.86
C ILE A 83 -15.74 -1.54 -13.48
N VAL A 84 -14.96 -2.29 -12.70
CA VAL A 84 -14.46 -3.61 -13.10
C VAL A 84 -15.46 -4.68 -12.71
N ASP A 85 -15.78 -5.53 -13.68
CA ASP A 85 -16.67 -6.67 -13.48
C ASP A 85 -16.08 -7.68 -12.49
N SER A 86 -16.93 -8.27 -11.63
CA SER A 86 -16.44 -9.18 -10.57
C SER A 86 -15.79 -10.44 -11.13
N THR A 87 -16.10 -10.84 -12.37
CA THR A 87 -15.48 -12.00 -13.03
C THR A 87 -14.01 -11.78 -13.40
N ILE A 88 -13.56 -10.52 -13.51
CA ILE A 88 -12.18 -10.18 -13.86
C ILE A 88 -11.27 -10.38 -12.66
N ALA A 89 -11.57 -9.71 -11.54
CA ALA A 89 -10.79 -9.83 -10.30
C ALA A 89 -11.11 -11.13 -9.54
N TYR A 90 -12.35 -11.59 -9.61
CA TYR A 90 -12.84 -12.84 -9.01
C TYR A 90 -12.31 -13.03 -7.57
N ALA A 91 -11.89 -14.23 -7.21
CA ALA A 91 -11.37 -14.57 -5.88
C ALA A 91 -10.11 -13.78 -5.46
N ALA A 92 -9.44 -13.07 -6.37
CA ALA A 92 -8.27 -12.26 -6.05
C ALA A 92 -8.61 -10.87 -5.51
N GLY A 93 -9.81 -10.33 -5.76
CA GLY A 93 -10.09 -8.96 -5.33
C GLY A 93 -11.46 -8.34 -5.68
N SER A 94 -12.49 -9.13 -6.03
CA SER A 94 -13.77 -8.57 -6.48
C SER A 94 -14.77 -8.20 -5.37
N LEU A 95 -14.46 -8.47 -4.11
CA LEU A 95 -15.37 -8.20 -2.99
C LEU A 95 -15.48 -6.69 -2.73
N TYR A 96 -16.70 -6.14 -2.80
CA TYR A 96 -17.00 -4.84 -2.20
C TYR A 96 -17.44 -5.00 -0.75
N SER A 97 -17.23 -3.96 0.07
CA SER A 97 -17.62 -3.97 1.47
C SER A 97 -17.76 -2.54 2.02
N THR A 98 -17.96 -2.43 3.34
CA THR A 98 -17.93 -1.18 4.11
C THR A 98 -17.00 -1.33 5.30
N VAL A 99 -16.54 -0.22 5.88
CA VAL A 99 -15.72 -0.23 7.11
C VAL A 99 -16.39 -1.02 8.24
N ASN A 100 -17.70 -0.86 8.42
CA ASN A 100 -18.45 -1.55 9.47
C ASN A 100 -18.53 -3.07 9.26
N ASP A 101 -18.68 -3.53 8.02
CA ASP A 101 -18.69 -4.96 7.74
C ASP A 101 -17.29 -5.57 7.84
N LEU A 102 -16.24 -4.86 7.37
CA LEU A 102 -14.85 -5.30 7.57
C LEU A 102 -14.49 -5.36 9.07
N TYR A 103 -15.07 -4.48 9.89
CA TYR A 103 -14.93 -4.57 11.34
C TYR A 103 -15.60 -5.84 11.92
N LYS A 104 -16.79 -6.22 11.43
CA LYS A 104 -17.42 -7.51 11.80
C LYS A 104 -16.55 -8.71 11.42
N TRP A 105 -15.97 -8.70 10.21
CA TRP A 105 -15.00 -9.70 9.78
C TRP A 105 -13.80 -9.77 10.73
N GLU A 106 -13.24 -8.62 11.10
CA GLU A 106 -12.08 -8.58 11.96
C GLU A 106 -12.38 -9.09 13.38
N ARG A 107 -13.53 -8.72 13.96
CA ARG A 107 -13.98 -9.26 15.26
C ARG A 107 -14.22 -10.76 15.21
N ALA A 108 -14.67 -11.30 14.07
CA ALA A 108 -14.92 -12.73 13.92
C ALA A 108 -13.66 -13.59 14.04
N ILE A 109 -12.48 -13.02 13.77
CA ILE A 109 -11.18 -13.72 13.88
C ILE A 109 -10.97 -14.25 15.31
N TYR A 110 -11.43 -13.54 16.33
CA TYR A 110 -11.28 -13.94 17.74
C TYR A 110 -12.32 -14.96 18.22
N THR A 111 -13.30 -15.32 17.38
CA THR A 111 -14.43 -16.18 17.78
C THR A 111 -14.30 -17.63 17.34
N ASN A 112 -13.36 -17.93 16.42
CA ASN A 112 -13.25 -19.23 15.74
C ASN A 112 -14.54 -19.70 15.03
N LYS A 113 -15.50 -18.79 14.76
CA LYS A 113 -16.79 -19.13 14.16
C LYS A 113 -16.69 -19.55 12.68
N ILE A 114 -15.71 -19.01 11.96
CA ILE A 114 -15.55 -19.22 10.51
C ILE A 114 -14.57 -20.34 10.19
N VAL A 115 -13.45 -20.39 10.92
CA VAL A 115 -12.44 -21.46 10.86
C VAL A 115 -11.91 -21.73 12.26
N SER A 116 -11.28 -22.89 12.45
CA SER A 116 -10.73 -23.30 13.74
C SER A 116 -9.57 -22.41 14.20
N ALA A 117 -9.22 -22.48 15.49
CA ALA A 117 -8.08 -21.76 16.04
C ALA A 117 -6.76 -22.16 15.36
N GLU A 118 -6.59 -23.44 15.00
CA GLU A 118 -5.43 -23.96 14.29
C GLU A 118 -5.34 -23.36 12.88
N SER A 119 -6.49 -23.18 12.22
CA SER A 119 -6.57 -22.55 10.92
C SER A 119 -6.20 -21.07 10.99
N TRP A 120 -6.69 -20.33 12.00
CA TRP A 120 -6.26 -18.94 12.24
C TRP A 120 -4.77 -18.82 12.53
N LYS A 121 -4.21 -19.74 13.34
CA LYS A 121 -2.77 -19.81 13.59
C LYS A 121 -2.00 -20.02 12.28
N ALA A 122 -2.44 -20.93 11.42
CA ALA A 122 -1.82 -21.16 10.12
C ALA A 122 -1.91 -19.92 9.20
N ILE A 123 -3.07 -19.26 9.16
CA ILE A 123 -3.30 -18.04 8.36
C ILE A 123 -2.31 -16.92 8.73
N PHE A 124 -2.04 -16.73 10.02
CA PHE A 124 -1.14 -15.68 10.53
C PHE A 124 0.29 -16.15 10.82
N THR A 125 0.67 -17.36 10.38
CA THR A 125 2.08 -17.79 10.49
C THR A 125 2.87 -17.21 9.31
N PRO A 126 3.93 -16.41 9.55
CA PRO A 126 4.71 -15.81 8.48
C PRO A 126 5.51 -16.86 7.74
N LEU A 127 5.37 -16.90 6.41
CA LEU A 127 6.21 -17.67 5.51
C LEU A 127 7.28 -16.76 4.88
N LYS A 128 7.74 -17.09 3.68
CA LYS A 128 8.69 -16.27 2.93
C LYS A 128 8.16 -14.85 2.75
N ARG A 129 9.07 -13.87 2.88
CA ARG A 129 8.76 -12.43 2.77
C ARG A 129 7.65 -11.97 3.72
N LYS A 130 7.56 -12.57 4.91
CA LYS A 130 6.63 -12.12 5.97
C LYS A 130 5.16 -12.16 5.49
N TYR A 131 4.81 -13.15 4.68
CA TYR A 131 3.46 -13.32 4.13
C TYR A 131 2.82 -14.63 4.62
N GLY A 132 1.58 -14.57 5.08
CA GLY A 132 0.75 -15.72 5.50
C GLY A 132 -0.31 -16.05 4.46
N TYR A 133 -1.45 -16.61 4.88
CA TYR A 133 -2.56 -16.88 3.96
C TYR A 133 -3.42 -15.63 3.77
N GLY A 134 -3.02 -14.76 2.83
CA GLY A 134 -3.75 -13.52 2.53
C GLY A 134 -3.41 -12.35 3.43
N TRP A 135 -2.27 -12.40 4.13
CA TRP A 135 -1.87 -11.36 5.09
C TRP A 135 -0.37 -11.10 5.02
N THR A 136 0.00 -9.82 5.00
CA THR A 136 1.35 -9.41 5.38
C THR A 136 1.45 -9.44 6.90
N ILE A 137 2.52 -10.00 7.45
CA ILE A 137 2.75 -10.19 8.88
C ILE A 137 4.09 -9.55 9.24
N ASP A 138 4.07 -8.35 9.78
CA ASP A 138 5.27 -7.56 10.05
C ASP A 138 5.21 -6.92 11.44
N SER A 139 6.00 -5.88 11.67
CA SER A 139 5.99 -5.10 12.89
C SER A 139 5.91 -3.59 12.62
N THR A 140 5.20 -2.88 13.49
CA THR A 140 5.16 -1.40 13.50
C THR A 140 5.33 -0.97 14.97
N HIS A 141 6.24 -0.03 15.25
CA HIS A 141 6.58 0.38 16.62
C HIS A 141 6.92 -0.80 17.56
N GLY A 142 7.62 -1.81 17.03
CA GLY A 142 7.97 -3.03 17.79
C GLY A 142 6.81 -3.99 18.08
N ARG A 143 5.60 -3.70 17.60
CA ARG A 143 4.39 -4.52 17.80
C ARG A 143 4.10 -5.36 16.57
N LEU A 144 3.61 -6.58 16.76
CA LEU A 144 3.19 -7.43 15.66
C LEU A 144 2.01 -6.79 14.93
N THR A 145 2.07 -6.82 13.61
CA THR A 145 0.99 -6.30 12.76
C THR A 145 0.63 -7.30 11.68
N THR A 146 -0.66 -7.42 11.39
CA THR A 146 -1.15 -8.12 10.21
C THR A 146 -1.92 -7.16 9.33
N ALA A 147 -1.61 -7.10 8.05
CA ALA A 147 -2.24 -6.16 7.13
C ALA A 147 -2.46 -6.73 5.73
N HIS A 148 -3.42 -6.14 5.02
CA HIS A 148 -3.54 -6.32 3.58
C HIS A 148 -4.04 -5.04 2.93
N SER A 149 -3.50 -4.72 1.76
CA SER A 149 -3.95 -3.61 0.90
C SER A 149 -4.84 -4.14 -0.22
N GLY A 150 -5.80 -3.33 -0.66
CA GLY A 150 -6.60 -3.57 -1.85
C GLY A 150 -6.46 -2.41 -2.83
N GLY A 151 -6.52 -2.73 -4.11
CA GLY A 151 -6.51 -1.74 -5.19
C GLY A 151 -7.23 -2.30 -6.41
N ILE A 152 -8.20 -1.54 -6.89
CA ILE A 152 -8.88 -1.74 -8.16
C ILE A 152 -9.16 -0.34 -8.73
N GLU A 153 -9.60 -0.27 -9.97
CA GLU A 153 -9.77 0.97 -10.72
C GLU A 153 -10.66 1.96 -9.97
N GLY A 154 -10.06 3.05 -9.50
CA GLY A 154 -10.72 4.09 -8.73
C GLY A 154 -11.00 3.79 -7.26
N PHE A 155 -10.49 2.68 -6.72
CA PHE A 155 -10.66 2.33 -5.31
C PHE A 155 -9.39 1.75 -4.69
N THR A 156 -9.09 2.13 -3.46
CA THR A 156 -8.06 1.50 -2.63
C THR A 156 -8.58 1.23 -1.23
N SER A 157 -8.00 0.24 -0.58
CA SER A 157 -8.32 -0.08 0.82
C SER A 157 -7.09 -0.54 1.57
N TYR A 158 -7.12 -0.38 2.89
CA TYR A 158 -6.09 -0.88 3.77
C TYR A 158 -6.70 -1.30 5.10
N LEU A 159 -6.39 -2.52 5.53
CA LEU A 159 -6.77 -3.04 6.84
C LEU A 159 -5.48 -3.40 7.58
N LEU A 160 -5.25 -2.74 8.70
CA LEU A 160 -4.10 -2.93 9.59
C LEU A 160 -4.57 -3.38 10.96
N ARG A 161 -4.06 -4.51 11.44
CA ARG A 161 -4.38 -5.07 12.76
C ARG A 161 -3.15 -5.11 13.64
N PHE A 162 -3.37 -4.87 14.92
CA PHE A 162 -2.47 -5.05 16.05
C PHE A 162 -3.13 -6.08 16.97
N PRO A 163 -2.89 -7.39 16.75
CA PRO A 163 -3.67 -8.45 17.41
C PRO A 163 -3.56 -8.44 18.93
N GLN A 164 -2.39 -8.11 19.48
CA GLN A 164 -2.14 -8.08 20.92
C GLN A 164 -2.89 -6.94 21.61
N GLU A 165 -3.03 -5.80 20.93
CA GLU A 165 -3.72 -4.62 21.42
C GLU A 165 -5.22 -4.63 21.06
N GLU A 166 -5.69 -5.69 20.39
CA GLU A 166 -7.03 -5.82 19.79
C GLU A 166 -7.46 -4.62 18.93
N LEU A 167 -6.48 -3.89 18.39
CA LEU A 167 -6.66 -2.67 17.61
C LEU A 167 -6.70 -3.00 16.11
N VAL A 168 -7.65 -2.38 15.41
CA VAL A 168 -7.72 -2.40 13.94
C VAL A 168 -7.93 -0.99 13.40
N VAL A 169 -7.23 -0.68 12.32
CA VAL A 169 -7.46 0.51 11.49
C VAL A 169 -7.91 0.05 10.11
N ILE A 170 -9.06 0.53 9.66
CA ILE A 170 -9.68 0.17 8.38
C ILE A 170 -9.90 1.46 7.59
N LEU A 171 -9.25 1.58 6.43
CA LEU A 171 -9.42 2.71 5.52
C LEU A 171 -9.85 2.25 4.14
N MET A 172 -10.71 3.03 3.50
CA MET A 172 -11.16 2.85 2.13
C MET A 172 -11.17 4.22 1.45
N ASP A 173 -10.67 4.30 0.23
CA ASP A 173 -10.57 5.52 -0.57
C ASP A 173 -11.05 5.24 -2.00
N ASN A 174 -11.78 6.19 -2.58
CA ASN A 174 -12.37 6.11 -3.91
C ASN A 174 -11.67 7.04 -4.92
N THR A 175 -10.41 7.42 -4.68
CA THR A 175 -9.62 8.29 -5.56
C THR A 175 -8.29 7.69 -6.02
N SER A 176 -7.89 6.54 -5.46
CA SER A 176 -6.65 5.79 -5.72
C SER A 176 -5.33 6.55 -5.52
N GLY A 177 -5.37 7.82 -5.10
CA GLY A 177 -4.18 8.66 -4.90
C GLY A 177 -3.69 8.75 -3.46
N THR A 178 -4.46 8.23 -2.50
CA THR A 178 -4.18 8.41 -1.08
C THR A 178 -3.24 7.34 -0.54
N ASN A 179 -2.21 7.73 0.21
CA ASN A 179 -1.34 6.78 0.90
C ASN A 179 -2.00 6.24 2.19
N LEU A 180 -2.93 5.29 2.03
CA LEU A 180 -3.68 4.68 3.13
C LEU A 180 -2.78 3.99 4.17
N THR A 181 -1.65 3.44 3.75
CA THR A 181 -0.68 2.82 4.68
C THR A 181 -0.11 3.86 5.64
N LYS A 182 0.28 5.04 5.15
CA LYS A 182 0.79 6.13 5.99
C LYS A 182 -0.27 6.61 6.96
N ILE A 183 -1.49 6.90 6.46
CA ILE A 183 -2.59 7.35 7.30
C ILE A 183 -2.92 6.31 8.38
N SER A 184 -2.99 5.03 8.01
CA SER A 184 -3.32 3.96 8.96
C SER A 184 -2.28 3.82 10.07
N ARG A 185 -0.99 3.94 9.73
CA ARG A 185 0.09 3.93 10.71
C ARG A 185 0.06 5.17 11.62
N SER A 186 -0.20 6.35 11.07
CA SER A 186 -0.36 7.57 11.88
C SER A 186 -1.54 7.47 12.84
N LEU A 187 -2.68 6.95 12.39
CA LEU A 187 -3.85 6.72 13.26
C LEU A 187 -3.54 5.70 14.37
N ALA A 188 -2.87 4.60 14.03
CA ALA A 188 -2.43 3.64 15.03
C ALA A 188 -1.44 4.25 16.03
N ALA A 189 -0.49 5.07 15.57
CA ALA A 189 0.46 5.76 16.44
C ALA A 189 -0.25 6.71 17.42
N ILE A 190 -1.27 7.46 16.97
CA ILE A 190 -2.09 8.31 17.83
C ILE A 190 -2.77 7.48 18.94
N VAL A 191 -3.43 6.37 18.57
CA VAL A 191 -4.14 5.50 19.52
C VAL A 191 -3.17 4.84 20.51
N LEU A 192 -2.01 4.40 20.04
CA LEU A 192 -0.97 3.71 20.83
C LEU A 192 -0.05 4.68 21.58
N LYS A 193 -0.26 6.00 21.46
CA LYS A 193 0.58 7.06 22.04
C LYS A 193 2.05 6.97 21.62
N GLU A 194 2.28 6.53 20.40
CA GLU A 194 3.59 6.51 19.74
C GLU A 194 3.86 7.87 19.07
N PRO A 195 5.13 8.24 18.81
CA PRO A 195 5.45 9.42 18.01
C PRO A 195 4.83 9.35 16.61
N TYR A 196 4.21 10.45 16.18
CA TYR A 196 3.60 10.58 14.86
C TYR A 196 3.86 11.96 14.25
N GLU A 197 3.78 12.04 12.93
CA GLU A 197 3.79 13.30 12.18
C GLU A 197 2.38 13.60 11.68
N MET A 198 1.87 14.80 11.96
CA MET A 198 0.61 15.27 11.39
C MET A 198 0.79 15.52 9.89
N PRO A 199 -0.16 15.08 9.04
CA PRO A 199 -0.19 15.53 7.66
C PRO A 199 -0.44 17.05 7.65
N GLY A 200 0.47 17.80 7.05
CA GLY A 200 0.36 19.24 6.88
C GLY A 200 0.98 19.66 5.55
N PRO A 201 0.57 20.83 5.01
CA PRO A 201 1.24 21.37 3.84
C PRO A 201 2.71 21.55 4.19
N LYS A 202 3.59 20.89 3.44
CA LYS A 202 5.03 21.07 3.61
C LYS A 202 5.34 22.53 3.33
N LYS A 203 5.86 23.23 4.34
CA LYS A 203 6.20 24.64 4.23
C LYS A 203 7.51 24.76 3.49
N GLU A 204 7.47 25.39 2.31
CA GLU A 204 8.68 25.72 1.57
C GLU A 204 9.50 26.76 2.34
N ILE A 205 10.79 26.48 2.51
CA ILE A 205 11.78 27.46 2.95
C ILE A 205 12.69 27.84 1.78
N LYS A 206 13.33 29.01 1.87
CA LYS A 206 14.38 29.39 0.93
C LYS A 206 15.73 28.91 1.46
N VAL A 207 16.45 28.17 0.62
CA VAL A 207 17.82 27.73 0.88
C VAL A 207 18.74 28.51 -0.04
N PRO A 208 19.84 29.10 0.47
CA PRO A 208 20.81 29.80 -0.35
C PRO A 208 21.40 28.92 -1.46
N ASP A 209 21.61 29.50 -2.64
CA ASP A 209 22.19 28.84 -3.82
C ASP A 209 23.52 28.11 -3.52
N ALA A 210 24.35 28.71 -2.65
CA ALA A 210 25.63 28.13 -2.22
C ALA A 210 25.46 26.79 -1.48
N ILE A 211 24.35 26.60 -0.75
CA ILE A 211 24.02 25.34 -0.09
C ILE A 211 23.41 24.37 -1.09
N LEU A 212 22.48 24.84 -1.94
CA LEU A 212 21.87 23.99 -2.98
C LEU A 212 22.91 23.34 -3.89
N LYS A 213 23.96 24.08 -4.26
CA LYS A 213 25.07 23.60 -5.08
C LYS A 213 25.85 22.45 -4.45
N GLN A 214 25.84 22.29 -3.13
CA GLN A 214 26.50 21.16 -2.45
C GLN A 214 25.79 19.83 -2.75
N TYR A 215 24.48 19.89 -3.02
CA TYR A 215 23.66 18.72 -3.32
C TYR A 215 23.73 18.27 -4.78
N VAL A 216 24.27 19.09 -5.68
CA VAL A 216 24.43 18.73 -7.09
C VAL A 216 25.29 17.48 -7.22
N GLY A 217 24.85 16.55 -8.08
CA GLY A 217 25.53 15.29 -8.31
C GLY A 217 24.58 14.18 -8.76
N GLN A 218 25.16 13.00 -8.98
CA GLN A 218 24.40 11.79 -9.32
C GLN A 218 24.43 10.82 -8.13
N TYR A 219 23.25 10.37 -7.68
CA TYR A 219 23.08 9.50 -6.53
C TYR A 219 22.56 8.14 -6.99
N ARG A 220 23.37 7.08 -6.79
CA ARG A 220 23.02 5.71 -7.21
C ARG A 220 22.28 4.98 -6.11
N ILE A 221 21.01 4.68 -6.35
CA ILE A 221 20.14 3.94 -5.42
C ILE A 221 20.18 2.42 -5.70
N ALA A 222 20.17 2.03 -6.98
CA ALA A 222 20.30 0.64 -7.42
C ALA A 222 21.15 0.59 -8.72
N PRO A 223 21.62 -0.59 -9.17
CA PRO A 223 22.51 -0.69 -10.33
C PRO A 223 22.01 0.03 -11.60
N SER A 224 20.70 0.01 -11.84
CA SER A 224 20.05 0.65 -12.99
C SER A 224 19.17 1.84 -12.60
N PHE A 225 19.30 2.36 -11.37
CA PHE A 225 18.46 3.45 -10.88
C PHE A 225 19.28 4.49 -10.11
N SER A 226 19.32 5.70 -10.64
CA SER A 226 19.96 6.87 -10.03
C SER A 226 19.04 8.09 -10.07
N ILE A 227 19.27 9.02 -9.16
CA ILE A 227 18.68 10.36 -9.17
C ILE A 227 19.80 11.37 -9.44
N GLU A 228 19.61 12.19 -10.45
CA GLU A 228 20.46 13.34 -10.73
C GLU A 228 19.86 14.59 -10.07
N ILE A 229 20.69 15.35 -9.36
CA ILE A 229 20.32 16.59 -8.69
C ILE A 229 20.98 17.76 -9.43
N ILE A 230 20.16 18.71 -9.86
CA ILE A 230 20.56 19.84 -10.69
C ILE A 230 20.07 21.13 -10.04
N VAL A 231 20.88 22.20 -10.11
CA VAL A 231 20.49 23.53 -9.63
C VAL A 231 20.56 24.52 -10.79
N ARG A 232 19.47 25.27 -11.02
CA ARG A 232 19.38 26.35 -12.03
C ARG A 232 18.52 27.47 -11.46
N ASP A 233 18.97 28.72 -11.60
CA ASP A 233 18.25 29.92 -11.15
C ASP A 233 17.78 29.86 -9.68
N ASN A 234 18.64 29.39 -8.78
CA ASN A 234 18.34 29.19 -7.35
C ASN A 234 17.15 28.22 -7.09
N ARG A 235 16.88 27.32 -8.03
CA ARG A 235 15.91 26.24 -7.93
C ARG A 235 16.64 24.92 -8.07
N ILE A 236 16.17 23.91 -7.35
CA ILE A 236 16.76 22.58 -7.32
C ILE A 236 15.80 21.58 -7.95
N PHE A 237 16.34 20.69 -8.76
CA PHE A 237 15.60 19.73 -9.57
C PHE A 237 16.14 18.32 -9.32
N ALA A 238 15.24 17.35 -9.36
CA ALA A 238 15.57 15.93 -9.31
C ALA A 238 15.10 15.24 -10.60
N LYS A 239 15.99 14.45 -11.19
CA LYS A 239 15.69 13.63 -12.37
C LYS A 239 16.03 12.18 -12.07
N ALA A 240 15.00 11.34 -11.95
CA ALA A 240 15.20 9.90 -11.81
C ALA A 240 15.43 9.25 -13.19
N THR A 241 16.11 8.10 -13.20
CA THR A 241 16.38 7.35 -14.44
C THR A 241 15.08 7.06 -15.21
N ASN A 242 15.05 7.42 -16.49
CA ASN A 242 13.88 7.29 -17.39
C ASN A 242 12.62 8.05 -16.94
N GLN A 243 12.77 9.10 -16.13
CA GLN A 243 11.66 9.97 -15.74
C GLN A 243 11.92 11.41 -16.16
N GLU A 244 10.85 12.20 -16.18
CA GLU A 244 10.93 13.65 -16.33
C GLU A 244 11.66 14.27 -15.13
N GLU A 245 12.19 15.46 -15.36
CA GLU A 245 12.81 16.27 -14.33
C GLU A 245 11.72 17.04 -13.57
N PHE A 246 11.80 17.05 -12.24
CA PHE A 246 10.87 17.78 -11.39
C PHE A 246 11.61 18.72 -10.46
N GLU A 247 11.05 19.91 -10.25
CA GLU A 247 11.50 20.79 -9.18
C GLU A 247 11.18 20.16 -7.81
N ILE A 248 12.14 20.25 -6.90
CA ILE A 248 11.97 19.85 -5.50
C ILE A 248 12.05 21.08 -4.61
N PHE A 249 11.26 21.11 -3.54
CA PHE A 249 11.08 22.26 -2.68
C PHE A 249 11.66 21.98 -1.30
N ALA A 250 12.42 22.91 -0.73
CA ALA A 250 13.04 22.70 0.57
C ALA A 250 12.01 22.75 1.70
N GLU A 251 11.94 21.70 2.51
CA GLU A 251 11.24 21.66 3.80
C GLU A 251 12.21 21.98 4.95
N LYS A 252 13.48 21.56 4.80
CA LYS A 252 14.63 21.92 5.63
C LYS A 252 15.84 22.13 4.72
N GLU A 253 16.95 22.60 5.27
CA GLU A 253 18.18 22.84 4.50
C GLU A 253 18.65 21.62 3.70
N ASN A 254 18.53 20.42 4.28
CA ASN A 254 18.94 19.14 3.67
C ASN A 254 17.76 18.24 3.27
N ARG A 255 16.50 18.68 3.40
CA ARG A 255 15.31 17.86 3.15
C ARG A 255 14.34 18.56 2.21
N PHE A 256 13.98 17.87 1.15
CA PHE A 256 13.22 18.39 0.03
C PHE A 256 11.99 17.52 -0.25
N PHE A 257 10.95 18.12 -0.82
CA PHE A 257 9.71 17.45 -1.19
C PHE A 257 9.25 17.81 -2.59
N LEU A 258 8.44 16.94 -3.17
CA LEU A 258 7.77 17.21 -4.44
C LEU A 258 6.35 17.73 -4.17
N LYS A 259 5.87 18.64 -5.01
CA LYS A 259 4.45 19.08 -5.00
C LYS A 259 3.53 18.15 -5.80
N ILE A 260 4.11 17.27 -6.62
CA ILE A 260 3.38 16.34 -7.50
C ILE A 260 3.04 14.99 -6.84
N ASN A 261 3.73 14.64 -5.76
CA ASN A 261 3.50 13.40 -5.01
C ASN A 261 4.13 13.50 -3.60
N ASP A 262 3.91 12.48 -2.77
CA ASP A 262 4.40 12.46 -1.39
C ASP A 262 5.90 12.18 -1.21
N ALA A 263 6.66 12.05 -2.29
CA ALA A 263 8.09 11.72 -2.19
C ALA A 263 8.89 12.84 -1.50
N THR A 264 9.92 12.41 -0.78
CA THR A 264 10.91 13.31 -0.17
C THR A 264 12.31 12.82 -0.45
N ILE A 265 13.23 13.77 -0.52
CA ILE A 265 14.66 13.58 -0.71
C ILE A 265 15.36 14.22 0.48
N GLU A 266 16.16 13.45 1.19
CA GLU A 266 16.99 13.96 2.29
C GLU A 266 18.47 13.69 2.00
N PHE A 267 19.31 14.71 2.12
CA PHE A 267 20.75 14.61 1.93
C PHE A 267 21.44 14.34 3.26
N VAL A 268 22.41 13.42 3.22
CA VAL A 268 23.22 13.03 4.38
C VAL A 268 24.65 13.46 4.15
N ASN A 269 25.19 14.16 5.14
CA ASN A 269 26.57 14.60 5.15
C ASN A 269 27.43 13.64 5.99
N ASP A 270 28.70 13.51 5.63
CA ASP A 270 29.69 12.87 6.48
C ASP A 270 30.13 13.78 7.64
N ALA A 271 31.02 13.27 8.50
CA ALA A 271 31.56 14.01 9.64
C ALA A 271 32.35 15.27 9.26
N THR A 272 32.75 15.40 7.98
CA THR A 272 33.48 16.56 7.45
C THR A 272 32.56 17.58 6.78
N GLY A 273 31.25 17.31 6.74
CA GLY A 273 30.23 18.17 6.14
C GLY A 273 30.00 17.94 4.64
N ASN A 274 30.65 16.95 4.03
CA ASN A 274 30.44 16.65 2.60
C ASN A 274 29.19 15.80 2.40
N VAL A 275 28.38 16.15 1.40
CA VAL A 275 27.20 15.36 1.02
C VAL A 275 27.64 14.02 0.42
N THR A 276 27.33 12.91 1.08
CA THR A 276 27.73 11.56 0.64
C THR A 276 26.57 10.72 0.18
N GLU A 277 25.36 10.98 0.67
CA GLU A 277 24.18 10.17 0.36
C GLU A 277 22.92 11.01 0.15
N LEU A 278 21.97 10.37 -0.53
CA LEU A 278 20.59 10.80 -0.68
C LEU A 278 19.68 9.70 -0.16
N ILE A 279 18.67 10.05 0.62
CA ILE A 279 17.61 9.15 1.07
C ILE A 279 16.32 9.53 0.35
N LEU A 280 15.84 8.65 -0.51
CA LEU A 280 14.51 8.77 -1.13
C LEU A 280 13.49 8.11 -0.22
N SER A 281 12.50 8.87 0.25
CA SER A 281 11.33 8.30 0.94
C SER A 281 10.08 8.47 0.07
N GLN A 282 9.48 7.35 -0.35
CA GLN A 282 8.28 7.33 -1.19
C GLN A 282 7.43 6.09 -0.85
N ASN A 283 6.10 6.25 -0.80
CA ASN A 283 5.15 5.15 -0.55
C ASN A 283 5.45 4.36 0.74
N GLY A 284 5.94 5.05 1.78
CA GLY A 284 6.28 4.43 3.07
C GLY A 284 7.54 3.56 3.05
N ARG A 285 8.34 3.60 1.98
CA ARG A 285 9.64 2.95 1.87
C ARG A 285 10.76 4.00 1.81
N GLN A 286 11.95 3.60 2.26
CA GLN A 286 13.16 4.40 2.12
C GLN A 286 14.18 3.65 1.27
N ALA A 287 14.88 4.38 0.42
CA ALA A 287 16.00 3.87 -0.37
C ALA A 287 17.18 4.84 -0.26
N LYS A 288 18.36 4.30 0.05
CA LYS A 288 19.60 5.08 0.15
C LYS A 288 20.33 5.06 -1.19
N GLY A 289 20.81 6.22 -1.62
CA GLY A 289 21.63 6.39 -2.80
C GLY A 289 22.97 7.01 -2.46
N LYS A 290 24.06 6.40 -2.92
CA LYS A 290 25.42 6.94 -2.74
C LYS A 290 25.72 7.98 -3.81
N LYS A 291 26.30 9.11 -3.41
CA LYS A 291 26.80 10.13 -4.35
C LYS A 291 27.96 9.55 -5.16
N LEU A 292 27.92 9.73 -6.48
CA LEU A 292 28.93 9.22 -7.40
C LEU A 292 29.94 10.27 -7.82
N LYS A 293 29.49 11.52 -7.90
CA LYS A 293 30.20 12.72 -8.33
C LYS A 293 29.56 13.90 -7.63
#